data_AF-A0A1S3GUJ8-F1
#
_entry.id   AF-A0A1S3GUJ8-F1
#
_cell.length_a   1.000
_cell.length_b   1.000
_cell.length_c   1.000
_cell.angle_alpha   90.00
_cell.angle_beta   90.00
_cell.angle_gamma   90.00
#
_symmetry.space_group_name_H-M   'P 1'
#
loop_
_entity.id
_entity.type
_entity.pdbx_description
1 polymer ?
#
loop_
_entity_poly.entity_id
_entity_poly.type
_entity_poly.pdbx_seq_one_letter_code
_entity_poly.pdbx_strand_id
1 'polypeptide(L)'
;YSISAAAIAIFSLGFAIVGTVCALLSFGKKRDYLLRPASMFYAFAGLCIFVSVEVLRQSVKRMVDSEDTVWIHYYYSWSFACACAAFVLLFLGGLALLLFSLPRMPQNPWESCMDAEPEH
;
A
#
# COMPACT_ATOMS: atom_id res chain seq x y z
N TYR A 1 12.38 9.59 -19.13
CA TYR A 1 11.03 9.46 -18.52
C TYR A 1 10.87 8.20 -17.67
N SER A 2 11.66 7.14 -17.89
CA SER A 2 11.63 5.89 -17.11
C SER A 2 12.35 5.93 -15.76
N ILE A 3 13.34 6.82 -15.57
CA ILE A 3 14.11 6.93 -14.31
C ILE A 3 13.22 7.37 -13.14
N SER A 4 12.31 8.32 -13.35
CA SER A 4 11.41 8.81 -12.30
C SER A 4 10.43 7.73 -11.82
N ALA A 5 9.84 6.96 -12.75
CA ALA A 5 8.94 5.85 -12.40
C ALA A 5 9.68 4.74 -11.64
N ALA A 6 10.91 4.43 -12.05
CA ALA A 6 11.77 3.47 -11.36
C ALA A 6 12.16 3.94 -9.95
N ALA A 7 12.49 5.22 -9.78
CA ALA A 7 12.79 5.78 -8.46
C ALA A 7 11.58 5.68 -7.51
N ILE A 8 10.37 6.03 -7.96
CA ILE A 8 9.14 5.91 -7.17
C ILE A 8 8.84 4.45 -6.82
N ALA A 9 9.10 3.51 -7.75
CA ALA A 9 8.95 2.09 -7.48
C ALA A 9 9.91 1.59 -6.39
N ILE A 10 11.16 2.05 -6.36
CA ILE A 10 12.13 1.71 -5.30
C ILE A 10 11.66 2.23 -3.94
N PHE A 11 11.17 3.46 -3.86
CA PHE A 11 10.58 3.99 -2.63
C PHE A 11 9.37 3.16 -2.17
N SER A 12 8.48 2.78 -3.11
CA SER A 12 7.33 1.93 -2.79
C SER A 12 7.74 0.56 -2.23
N LEU A 13 8.80 -0.03 -2.78
CA LEU A 13 9.36 -1.29 -2.30
C LEU A 13 9.94 -1.14 -0.89
N GLY A 14 10.67 -0.05 -0.64
CA GLY A 14 11.18 0.29 0.69
C GLY A 14 10.07 0.40 1.74
N PHE A 15 8.98 1.10 1.42
CA PHE A 15 7.83 1.21 2.32
C PHE A 15 7.12 -0.12 2.55
N ALA A 16 7.01 -0.98 1.53
CA ALA A 16 6.48 -2.33 1.69
C ALA A 16 7.37 -3.20 2.59
N ILE A 17 8.69 -3.14 2.46
CA ILE A 17 9.64 -3.86 3.31
C ILE A 17 9.55 -3.38 4.76
N VAL A 18 9.53 -2.06 4.99
CA VAL A 18 9.38 -1.51 6.35
C VAL A 18 8.01 -1.90 6.93
N GLY A 19 6.93 -1.81 6.15
CA GLY A 19 5.58 -2.21 6.57
C GLY A 19 5.49 -3.70 6.95
N THR A 20 6.09 -4.59 6.15
CA THR A 20 6.16 -6.04 6.44
C THR A 20 6.97 -6.34 7.69
N VAL A 21 8.13 -5.71 7.87
CA VAL A 21 8.96 -5.88 9.08
C VAL A 21 8.19 -5.41 10.32
N CYS A 22 7.55 -4.24 10.26
CA CYS A 22 6.74 -3.74 11.37
C CYS A 22 5.56 -4.67 11.70
N ALA A 23 4.89 -5.23 10.68
CA ALA A 23 3.80 -6.19 10.88
C ALA A 23 4.30 -7.49 11.53
N LEU A 24 5.40 -8.07 11.05
CA LEU A 24 5.99 -9.30 11.59
C LEU A 24 6.45 -9.13 13.05
N LEU A 25 7.10 -8.01 13.36
CA LEU A 25 7.53 -7.70 14.73
C LEU A 25 6.34 -7.52 15.69
N SER A 26 5.19 -7.08 15.18
CA SER A 26 3.97 -6.93 15.97
C SER A 26 3.44 -8.28 16.46
N PHE A 27 3.43 -9.30 15.59
CA PHE A 27 2.99 -10.65 15.94
C PHE A 27 3.92 -11.34 16.94
N GLY A 28 5.23 -11.07 16.87
CA GLY A 28 6.21 -11.71 17.75
C GLY A 28 6.14 -11.31 19.23
N LYS A 29 5.48 -10.18 19.57
CA LYS A 29 5.53 -9.64 20.94
C LYS A 29 4.20 -9.06 21.47
N LYS A 30 3.06 -9.41 20.85
CA LYS A 30 1.72 -8.83 21.17
C LYS A 30 1.76 -7.30 21.30
N ARG A 31 2.45 -6.65 20.36
CA ARG A 31 2.64 -5.20 20.37
C ARG A 31 1.68 -4.55 19.40
N ASP A 32 0.38 -4.63 19.70
CA ASP A 32 -0.68 -4.18 18.79
C ASP A 32 -0.57 -2.69 18.40
N TYR A 33 0.14 -1.89 19.21
CA TYR A 33 0.50 -0.51 18.89
C TYR A 33 1.37 -0.36 17.64
N LEU A 34 2.22 -1.34 17.29
CA LEU A 34 3.07 -1.30 16.09
C LEU A 34 2.32 -1.59 14.78
N LEU A 35 1.10 -2.14 14.84
CA LEU A 35 0.28 -2.34 13.63
C LEU A 35 -0.17 -1.00 13.02
N ARG A 36 -0.39 0.04 13.84
CA ARG A 36 -0.79 1.37 13.35
C ARG A 36 0.23 1.97 12.38
N PRO A 37 1.52 2.16 12.74
CA PRO A 37 2.51 2.67 11.80
C PRO A 37 2.73 1.72 10.61
N ALA A 38 2.67 0.39 10.82
CA ALA A 38 2.79 -0.58 9.74
C ALA A 38 1.70 -0.39 8.66
N SER A 39 0.45 -0.19 9.10
CA SER A 39 -0.69 0.03 8.20
C SER A 39 -0.56 1.32 7.39
N MET A 40 -0.03 2.40 7.99
CA MET A 40 0.22 3.65 7.26
C MET A 40 1.29 3.45 6.18
N PHE A 41 2.38 2.73 6.47
CA PHE A 41 3.41 2.44 5.48
C PHE A 41 2.87 1.60 4.31
N TYR A 42 1.97 0.65 4.56
CA TYR A 42 1.30 -0.10 3.49
C TYR A 42 0.41 0.79 2.60
N ALA A 43 -0.37 1.70 3.20
CA ALA A 43 -1.19 2.64 2.44
C ALA A 43 -0.32 3.57 1.55
N PHE A 44 0.77 4.10 2.08
CA PHE A 44 1.73 4.90 1.31
C PHE A 44 2.41 4.09 0.21
N ALA A 45 2.81 2.84 0.47
CA ALA A 45 3.37 1.95 -0.55
C ALA A 45 2.39 1.72 -1.71
N GLY A 46 1.11 1.49 -1.40
CA GLY A 46 0.05 1.39 -2.40
C GLY A 46 -0.08 2.65 -3.26
N LEU A 47 -0.16 3.83 -2.64
CA LEU A 47 -0.25 5.10 -3.37
C LEU A 47 0.97 5.34 -4.27
N CYS A 48 2.18 5.02 -3.80
CA CYS A 48 3.39 5.14 -4.63
C CYS A 48 3.37 4.22 -5.85
N ILE A 49 2.86 2.98 -5.72
CA ILE A 49 2.68 2.08 -6.86
C ILE A 49 1.67 2.66 -7.86
N PHE A 50 0.55 3.20 -7.38
CA PHE A 50 -0.46 3.82 -8.23
C PHE A 50 0.11 5.00 -9.03
N VAL A 51 0.85 5.90 -8.37
CA VAL A 51 1.52 7.04 -9.04
C VAL A 51 2.54 6.56 -10.07
N SER A 52 3.35 5.53 -9.75
CA SER A 52 4.32 4.96 -10.70
C SER A 52 3.62 4.39 -11.94
N VAL A 53 2.49 3.70 -11.75
CA VAL A 53 1.66 3.17 -12.84
C VAL A 53 1.07 4.27 -13.70
N GLU A 54 0.58 5.37 -13.12
CA GLU A 54 0.05 6.52 -13.88
C GLU A 54 1.13 7.25 -14.69
N VAL A 55 2.32 7.42 -14.11
CA VAL A 55 3.48 7.98 -14.84
C VAL A 55 3.86 7.06 -16.01
N LEU A 56 3.83 5.74 -15.80
CA LEU A 56 4.09 4.76 -16.84
C LEU A 56 3.01 4.82 -17.94
N ARG A 57 1.73 4.89 -17.56
CA ARG A 57 0.57 5.05 -18.47
C ARG A 57 0.71 6.28 -19.35
N GLN A 58 1.02 7.43 -18.77
CA GLN A 58 1.21 8.68 -19.51
C GLN A 58 2.40 8.61 -20.47
N SER A 59 3.50 7.99 -20.05
CA SER A 59 4.69 7.83 -20.90
C SER A 59 4.43 6.92 -22.10
N VAL A 60 3.67 5.84 -21.91
CA VAL A 60 3.29 4.90 -22.99
C VAL A 60 2.27 5.54 -23.91
N LYS A 61 1.26 6.26 -23.38
CA LYS A 61 0.25 6.92 -24.21
C LYS A 61 0.83 7.93 -25.20
N ARG A 62 1.96 8.56 -24.85
CA ARG A 62 2.71 9.43 -25.76
C ARG A 62 3.60 8.70 -26.77
N MET A 63 4.01 7.46 -26.49
CA MET A 63 4.77 6.65 -27.45
C MET A 63 3.85 5.88 -28.42
N VAL A 64 2.68 5.42 -27.95
CA VAL A 64 1.75 4.63 -28.77
C VAL A 64 1.07 5.43 -29.89
N ASP A 65 1.00 6.76 -29.75
CA ASP A 65 0.54 7.68 -30.80
C ASP A 65 1.45 7.67 -32.04
N SER A 66 2.65 7.06 -31.94
CA SER A 66 3.67 7.08 -32.99
C SER A 66 3.88 5.74 -33.72
N GLU A 67 3.45 4.59 -33.19
CA GLU A 67 3.71 3.25 -33.81
C GLU A 67 2.61 2.20 -33.53
N ASP A 68 2.14 1.53 -34.60
CA ASP A 68 1.23 0.38 -34.58
C ASP A 68 1.87 -0.85 -33.90
N THR A 69 1.54 -1.12 -32.64
CA THR A 69 2.16 -2.24 -31.89
C THR A 69 1.17 -3.10 -31.07
N VAL A 70 0.63 -4.13 -31.73
CA VAL A 70 -0.19 -5.19 -31.11
C VAL A 70 0.54 -5.98 -30.01
N TRP A 71 1.88 -6.10 -30.09
CA TRP A 71 2.69 -6.88 -29.14
C TRP A 71 2.89 -6.20 -27.78
N ILE A 72 2.91 -4.86 -27.73
CA ILE A 72 3.10 -4.09 -26.49
C ILE A 72 1.89 -4.25 -25.55
N HIS A 73 0.69 -4.44 -26.09
CA HIS A 73 -0.52 -4.61 -25.30
C HIS A 73 -0.50 -5.87 -24.42
N TYR A 74 -0.01 -7.02 -24.94
CA TYR A 74 -0.14 -8.29 -24.23
C TYR A 74 0.81 -8.41 -23.03
N TYR A 75 2.10 -8.05 -23.21
CA TYR A 75 3.08 -8.06 -22.12
C TYR A 75 2.76 -7.00 -21.06
N TYR A 76 2.29 -5.83 -21.49
CA TYR A 76 1.84 -4.77 -20.59
C TYR A 76 0.62 -5.20 -19.78
N SER A 77 -0.33 -5.95 -20.38
CA SER A 77 -1.57 -6.35 -19.69
C SER A 77 -1.30 -7.18 -18.43
N TRP A 78 -0.30 -8.08 -18.44
CA TRP A 78 0.00 -8.92 -17.28
C TRP A 78 0.70 -8.15 -16.15
N SER A 79 1.73 -7.37 -16.48
CA SER A 79 2.43 -6.56 -15.48
C SER A 79 1.56 -5.43 -14.94
N PHE A 80 0.71 -4.82 -15.79
CA PHE A 80 -0.26 -3.82 -15.37
C PHE A 80 -1.33 -4.42 -14.47
N ALA A 81 -1.90 -5.58 -14.82
CA ALA A 81 -2.86 -6.27 -13.96
C ALA A 81 -2.24 -6.64 -12.61
N CYS A 82 -0.98 -7.11 -12.61
CA CYS A 82 -0.24 -7.39 -11.38
C CYS A 82 -0.03 -6.13 -10.53
N ALA A 83 0.38 -5.01 -11.12
CA ALA A 83 0.55 -3.75 -10.40
C ALA A 83 -0.79 -3.22 -9.82
N CYS A 84 -1.89 -3.35 -10.57
CA CYS A 84 -3.22 -3.03 -10.07
C CYS A 84 -3.65 -3.96 -8.93
N ALA A 85 -3.42 -5.26 -9.05
CA ALA A 85 -3.71 -6.21 -7.98
C ALA A 85 -2.89 -5.92 -6.72
N ALA A 86 -1.59 -5.62 -6.87
CA ALA A 86 -0.72 -5.22 -5.77
C ALA A 86 -1.18 -3.92 -5.11
N PHE A 87 -1.58 -2.92 -5.90
CA PHE A 87 -2.18 -1.69 -5.37
C PHE A 87 -3.42 -1.97 -4.53
N VAL A 88 -4.37 -2.73 -5.06
CA VAL A 88 -5.62 -3.09 -4.37
C VAL A 88 -5.31 -3.85 -3.08
N LEU A 89 -4.42 -4.83 -3.12
CA LEU A 89 -4.01 -5.62 -1.96
C LEU A 89 -3.34 -4.78 -0.87
N LEU A 90 -2.38 -3.93 -1.24
CA LEU A 90 -1.64 -3.10 -0.28
C LEU A 90 -2.52 -1.99 0.29
N PHE A 91 -3.36 -1.37 -0.54
CA PHE A 91 -4.23 -0.28 -0.11
C PHE A 91 -5.40 -0.77 0.74
N LEU A 92 -6.17 -1.77 0.27
CA LEU A 92 -7.26 -2.34 1.06
C LEU A 92 -6.74 -3.12 2.27
N GLY A 93 -5.65 -3.87 2.11
CA GLY A 93 -5.02 -4.58 3.22
C GLY A 93 -4.49 -3.62 4.28
N GLY A 94 -3.80 -2.54 3.88
CA GLY A 94 -3.36 -1.48 4.78
C GLY A 94 -4.53 -0.82 5.51
N LEU A 95 -5.60 -0.46 4.79
CA LEU A 95 -6.78 0.17 5.38
C LEU A 95 -7.53 -0.77 6.34
N ALA A 96 -7.69 -2.04 5.96
CA ALA A 96 -8.31 -3.05 6.81
C ALA A 96 -7.49 -3.31 8.08
N LEU A 97 -6.16 -3.40 7.97
CA LEU A 97 -5.27 -3.52 9.12
C LEU A 97 -5.31 -2.27 10.02
N LEU A 98 -5.45 -1.08 9.44
CA LEU A 98 -5.63 0.15 10.21
C LEU A 98 -6.94 0.11 11.00
N LEU A 99 -8.06 -0.24 10.36
CA LEU A 99 -9.35 -0.36 11.03
C LEU A 99 -9.38 -1.45 12.10
N PHE A 100 -8.64 -2.55 11.90
CA PHE A 100 -8.53 -3.62 12.89
C PHE A 100 -7.61 -3.27 14.07
N SER A 101 -6.59 -2.43 13.83
CA SER A 101 -5.66 -1.94 14.87
C SER A 101 -6.16 -0.70 15.62
N LEU A 102 -7.22 -0.06 15.12
CA LEU A 102 -7.95 0.96 15.84
C LEU A 102 -8.93 0.29 16.80
N PRO A 103 -8.96 0.69 18.08
CA PRO A 103 -10.00 0.28 19.01
C PRO A 103 -11.36 0.66 18.42
N ARG A 104 -12.30 -0.26 18.55
CA ARG A 104 -13.64 -0.12 18.00
C ARG A 104 -14.27 1.17 18.51
N MET A 105 -15.00 1.88 17.66
CA MET A 105 -15.72 3.09 18.04
C MET A 105 -16.50 2.83 19.34
N PRO A 106 -16.30 3.65 20.40
CA PRO A 106 -16.99 3.46 21.66
C PRO A 106 -18.51 3.58 21.43
N GLN A 107 -19.26 2.54 21.80
CA GLN A 107 -20.72 2.53 21.67
C GLN A 107 -21.41 3.17 22.87
N ASN A 108 -20.71 3.23 24.01
CA ASN A 108 -21.23 3.80 25.25
C ASN A 108 -20.56 5.13 25.58
N PRO A 109 -21.28 6.08 26.23
CA PRO A 109 -20.79 7.44 26.48
C PRO A 109 -19.64 7.55 27.50
N TRP A 110 -19.31 6.47 28.21
CA TRP A 110 -18.18 6.41 29.16
C TRP A 110 -16.97 5.67 28.61
N GLU A 111 -17.08 5.00 27.44
CA GLU A 111 -15.93 4.37 26.80
C GLU A 111 -15.11 5.44 26.07
N SER A 112 -13.86 5.60 26.45
CA SER A 112 -12.89 6.37 25.68
C SER A 112 -12.28 5.47 24.62
N CYS A 113 -12.09 6.03 23.41
CA CYS A 113 -11.45 5.34 22.29
C CYS A 113 -9.98 4.92 22.59
N MET A 114 -9.46 5.25 23.77
CA MET A 114 -8.17 4.78 24.28
C MET A 114 -8.25 4.65 25.80
N ASP A 115 -9.21 3.85 26.30
CA ASP A 115 -9.34 3.55 27.73
C ASP A 115 -8.12 2.80 28.27
N ALA A 116 -7.76 3.11 29.51
CA ALA A 116 -6.70 2.39 30.22
C ALA A 116 -7.13 0.94 30.45
N GLU A 117 -6.22 -0.01 30.19
CA GLU A 117 -6.42 -1.43 30.48
C GLU A 117 -6.82 -1.59 31.96
N PRO A 118 -7.90 -2.31 32.30
CA PRO A 118 -8.31 -2.49 33.69
C PRO A 118 -7.25 -3.26 34.46
N GLU A 119 -6.68 -2.62 35.48
CA GLU A 119 -5.62 -3.17 36.34
C GLU A 119 -6.13 -4.44 37.03
N HIS A 120 -5.54 -5.60 36.70
CA HIS A 120 -5.76 -6.90 37.36
C HIS A 120 -4.49 -7.32 38.08
#